data_AF-A7HKI2-F1
#
_entry.id   AF-A7HKI2-F1
#
_cell.length_a   1.000
_cell.length_b   1.000
_cell.length_c   1.000
_cell.angle_alpha   90.00
_cell.angle_beta   90.00
_cell.angle_gamma   90.00
#
_symmetry.space_group_name_H-M   'P 1'
#
loop_
_entity.id
_entity.type
_entity.pdbx_description
1 polymer ?
#
loop_
_entity_poly.entity_id
_entity_poly.type
_entity_poly.pdbx_seq_one_letter_code
_entity_poly.pdbx_strand_id
1 'polypeptide(L)' 'MEETSQNRKVVLLHNFEKSEILKLMKAVKETFPGEEIIFASTTPTSLEWKVKDLIDELNKEHEEFKKMKQNQQNQK' A
#
# COMPACT_ATOMS: atom_id res chain seq x y z
N MET A 1 16.67 -10.39 -18.65
CA MET A 1 15.30 -10.55 -18.14
C MET A 1 15.22 -9.63 -16.94
N GLU A 2 14.83 -8.37 -17.14
CA GLU A 2 14.64 -7.46 -16.01
C GLU A 2 13.23 -7.67 -15.48
N GLU A 3 13.16 -8.24 -14.28
CA GLU A 3 11.95 -8.43 -13.49
C GLU A 3 11.16 -7.12 -13.46
N THR A 4 9.93 -7.17 -13.94
CA THR A 4 8.94 -6.12 -13.75
C THR A 4 8.49 -6.11 -12.29
N SER A 5 9.37 -5.72 -11.37
CA SER A 5 8.94 -5.28 -10.04
C SER A 5 8.14 -4.01 -10.27
N GLN A 6 6.81 -4.14 -10.22
CA GLN A 6 5.88 -3.03 -10.20
C GLN A 6 6.39 -1.98 -9.20
N ASN A 7 6.98 -0.89 -9.72
CA ASN A 7 7.60 0.16 -8.92
C ASN A 7 6.51 1.05 -8.31
N ARG A 8 5.63 0.44 -7.51
CA ARG A 8 4.52 1.13 -6.86
C ARG A 8 5.05 1.98 -5.73
N LYS A 9 4.43 3.14 -5.57
CA LYS A 9 4.75 4.04 -4.48
C LYS A 9 4.21 3.42 -3.19
N VAL A 10 5.09 3.21 -2.22
CA VAL A 10 4.72 2.68 -0.90
C VAL A 10 5.02 3.73 0.15
N VAL A 11 4.08 3.96 1.06
CA VAL A 11 4.25 4.80 2.24
C VAL A 11 4.08 3.90 3.47
N LEU A 12 5.16 3.74 4.23
CA LEU A 12 5.17 3.03 5.50
C LEU A 12 5.00 4.03 6.63
N LEU A 13 4.03 3.77 7.51
CA LEU A 13 3.68 4.59 8.66
C LEU A 13 3.98 3.81 9.94
N HIS A 14 4.76 4.36 10.85
CA HIS A 14 5.08 3.71 12.13
C HIS A 14 4.59 4.55 13.30
N ASN A 15 3.89 3.93 14.26
CA ASN A 15 3.42 4.55 15.49
C ASN A 15 2.52 5.79 15.30
N PHE A 16 1.70 5.79 14.24
CA PHE A 16 0.67 6.81 14.01
C PHE A 16 -0.70 6.35 14.49
N GLU A 17 -1.47 7.26 15.05
CA GLU A 17 -2.87 7.00 15.34
C GLU A 17 -3.72 7.05 14.07
N LYS A 18 -4.87 6.38 14.12
CA LYS A 18 -5.82 6.32 12.98
C LYS A 18 -6.19 7.71 12.46
N SER A 19 -6.35 8.69 13.35
CA SER A 19 -6.69 10.08 12.98
C SER A 19 -5.58 10.77 12.18
N GLU A 20 -4.32 10.46 12.49
CA GLU A 20 -3.12 10.99 11.83
C GLU A 20 -2.89 10.30 10.50
N ILE A 21 -3.06 8.97 10.44
CA ILE A 21 -2.98 8.20 9.19
C ILE A 21 -3.95 8.77 8.16
N LEU A 22 -5.21 9.04 8.55
CA LEU A 22 -6.20 9.60 7.63
C LEU A 22 -5.82 10.99 7.12
N LYS A 23 -5.20 11.83 7.96
CA LYS A 23 -4.71 13.16 7.55
C LYS A 23 -3.56 13.02 6.55
N LEU A 24 -2.60 12.14 6.83
CA LEU A 24 -1.46 11.87 5.95
C LEU A 24 -1.90 11.30 4.61
N MET A 25 -2.83 10.34 4.61
CA MET A 25 -3.38 9.77 3.38
C MET A 25 -4.02 10.85 2.50
N LYS A 26 -4.74 11.81 3.09
CA LYS A 26 -5.32 12.93 2.34
C LYS A 26 -4.23 13.82 1.74
N ALA A 27 -3.28 14.28 2.56
CA ALA A 27 -2.20 15.16 2.12
C ALA A 27 -1.36 14.54 0.99
N VAL A 28 -1.03 13.25 1.09
CA VAL A 28 -0.27 12.53 0.06
C VAL A 28 -1.09 12.39 -1.22
N LYS A 29 -2.38 12.03 -1.13
CA LYS A 29 -3.26 11.92 -2.32
C LYS A 29 -3.50 13.27 -3.01
N GLU A 30 -3.57 14.36 -2.24
CA GLU A 30 -3.69 15.72 -2.79
C GLU A 30 -2.40 16.14 -3.51
N THR A 31 -1.24 15.72 -3.01
CA THR A 31 0.07 16.03 -3.61
C THR A 31 0.35 15.18 -4.85
N PHE A 32 -0.10 13.93 -4.87
CA PHE A 32 0.12 12.97 -5.96
C PHE A 32 -1.21 12.48 -6.54
N PRO A 33 -1.98 13.36 -7.22
CA PRO A 33 -3.28 12.99 -7.76
C PRO A 33 -3.13 11.93 -8.86
N GLY A 34 -4.00 10.91 -8.82
CA GLY A 34 -4.05 9.84 -9.82
C GLY A 34 -3.00 8.73 -9.66
N GLU A 35 -2.07 8.87 -8.70
CA GLU A 35 -1.06 7.86 -8.43
C GLU A 35 -1.61 6.75 -7.51
N GLU A 36 -1.28 5.49 -7.83
CA GLU A 36 -1.64 4.34 -7.01
C GLU A 36 -0.57 4.16 -5.92
N ILE A 37 -0.89 4.61 -4.70
CA ILE A 37 0.01 4.58 -3.55
C ILE A 37 -0.50 3.56 -2.53
N ILE A 38 0.37 2.61 -2.14
CA ILE A 38 0.11 1.66 -1.07
C ILE A 38 0.47 2.33 0.26
N PHE A 39 -0.50 2.40 1.17
CA PHE A 39 -0.28 2.88 2.52
C PHE A 39 -0.31 1.69 3.47
N ALA A 40 0.75 1.49 4.24
CA ALA A 40 0.82 0.43 5.23
C ALA A 40 1.32 0.97 6.56
N SER A 41 0.77 0.44 7.65
CA SER A 41 1.28 0.69 8.99
C SER A 41 2.19 -0.46 9.42
N THR A 42 3.39 -0.16 9.88
CA THR A 42 4.27 -1.19 10.45
C THR A 42 3.69 -1.71 11.76
N THR A 43 3.70 -3.02 11.93
CA THR A 43 3.42 -3.70 13.20
C THR A 43 4.73 -4.14 13.85
N PRO A 44 4.74 -4.56 15.14
CA PRO A 44 5.94 -5.10 15.77
C PRO A 44 6.59 -6.22 14.95
N THR A 45 5.77 -7.09 14.36
CA THR A 45 6.22 -8.17 13.47
C THR A 45 6.86 -7.63 12.19
N SER A 46 6.23 -6.65 11.53
CA SER A 46 6.72 -6.09 10.27
C SER A 46 8.03 -5.30 10.41
N LEU A 47 8.39 -4.86 11.62
CA LEU A 47 9.65 -4.15 11.87
C LEU A 47 10.89 -5.05 11.82
N GLU A 48 10.73 -6.34 12.10
CA GLU A 48 11.82 -7.31 12.05
C GLU A 48 12.12 -7.78 10.63
N TRP A 49 11.24 -7.45 9.68
CA TRP A 49 11.33 -7.86 8.29
C TRP A 49 12.25 -6.94 7.51
N LYS A 50 12.92 -7.47 6.49
CA LYS A 50 13.62 -6.61 5.54
C LYS A 50 12.58 -5.79 4.78
N VAL A 51 12.89 -4.51 4.58
CA VAL A 51 12.01 -3.57 3.84
C VAL A 51 11.62 -4.14 2.47
N LYS A 52 12.54 -4.84 1.79
CA LYS A 52 12.26 -5.50 0.51
C LYS A 52 11.14 -6.54 0.62
N ASP A 53 11.22 -7.42 1.62
CA ASP A 53 10.25 -8.50 1.81
C ASP A 53 8.87 -7.93 2.20
N LEU A 54 8.86 -6.88 3.03
CA LEU A 54 7.65 -6.15 3.39
C LEU A 54 7.00 -5.50 2.16
N ILE A 55 7.77 -4.84 1.30
CA ILE A 55 7.25 -4.23 0.07
C ILE A 55 6.72 -5.30 -0.90
N ASP A 56 7.42 -6.43 -1.04
CA ASP A 56 6.99 -7.54 -1.90
C ASP A 56 5.65 -8.14 -1.42
N GLU A 57 5.42 -8.26 -0.11
CA GLU A 57 4.15 -8.70 0.46
C GLU A 57 3.02 -7.68 0.23
N LEU A 58 3.27 -6.41 0.56
CA LEU A 58 2.29 -5.33 0.36
C LEU A 58 1.84 -5.21 -1.10
N ASN A 59 2.76 -5.39 -2.05
CA ASN A 59 2.43 -5.42 -3.47
C ASN A 59 1.48 -6.57 -3.84
N LYS A 60 1.70 -7.77 -3.27
CA LYS A 60 0.83 -8.93 -3.50
C LYS A 60 -0.56 -8.69 -2.91
N GLU A 61 -0.64 -8.21 -1.67
CA GLU A 61 -1.92 -7.91 -1.03
C GLU A 61 -2.72 -6.88 -1.83
N HIS A 62 -2.07 -5.80 -2.27
CA HIS A 62 -2.73 -4.75 -3.05
C HIS A 62 -3.26 -5.26 -4.40
N GLU A 63 -2.52 -6.13 -5.09
CA GLU A 63 -2.97 -6.78 -6.32
C GLU A 63 -4.22 -7.65 -6.10
N GLU A 64 -4.22 -8.45 -5.03
CA GLU A 64 -5.37 -9.31 -4.69
C GLU A 64 -6.58 -8.46 -4.31
N PHE A 65 -6.40 -7.40 -3.52
CA PHE A 65 -7.47 -6.44 -3.19
C PHE A 65 -8.05 -5.77 -4.44
N LYS A 66 -7.21 -5.42 -5.42
CA LYS A 66 -7.64 -4.82 -6.68
C LYS A 66 -8.46 -5.80 -7.52
N LYS A 67 -8.00 -7.05 -7.66
CA LYS A 67 -8.74 -8.12 -8.36
C LYS A 67 -10.09 -8.40 -7.70
N MET A 68 -10.12 -8.47 -6.37
CA MET A 68 -11.37 -8.68 -5.63
C MET A 68 -12.37 -7.53 -5.83
N LYS A 69 -11.91 -6.28 -5.81
CA LYS A 69 -12.78 -5.11 -6.08
C LYS A 69 -13.36 -5.13 -7.50
N GLN A 70 -12.56 -5.52 -8.48
CA GLN A 70 -13.01 -5.61 -9.88
C GLN A 70 -14.06 -6.72 -10.06
N ASN A 71 -13.86 -7.89 -9.44
CA ASN A 71 -14.81 -9.00 -9.50
C ASN A 71 -16.13 -8.73 -8.76
N GLN A 72 -16.13 -7.85 -7.74
CA GLN A 72 -17.37 -7.42 -7.05
C GLN A 72 -18.16 -6.36 -7.83
N GLN A 73 -17.51 -5.55 -8.66
CA GLN A 73 -18.18 -4.57 -9.53
C GLN A 73 -18.84 -5.21 -10.75
N ASN A 74 -18.29 -6.32 -11.26
CA ASN A 74 -18.86 -7.05 -12.41
C ASN A 74 -20.07 -7.96 -12.06
N GLN A 75 -20.49 -8.02 -10.79
CA GLN A 75 -21.65 -8.80 -10.32
C GLN A 75 -22.80 -7.92 -9.79
N LYS A 76 -22.75 -6.61 -10.01
CA LYS A 76 -23.87 -5.67 -9.80
C LYS A 76 -24.37 -5.15 -11.14
#